data_AF-A0A1E5PHZ2-F1
#
_entry.id   AF-A0A1E5PHZ2-F1
#
_cell.length_a   1.000
_cell.length_b   1.000
_cell.length_c   1.000
_cell.angle_alpha   90.00
_cell.angle_beta   90.00
_cell.angle_gamma   90.00
#
_symmetry.space_group_name_H-M   'P 1'
#
loop_
_entity.id
_entity.type
_entity.pdbx_description
1 polymer ?
#
loop_
_entity_poly.entity_id
_entity_poly.type
_entity_poly.pdbx_seq_one_letter_code
_entity_poly.pdbx_strand_id
1 'polypeptide(L)'
;MNKFITLARGAAVGAAVLTTTFGLFTSGTSAATVDSSAQHHSIAQFGPAISKQWHAKVKCDIVRNGHTYTKRTAWGNGPTERAAVNTAKRNIPVEKGSYKRHCRTLESYRR
;
A
#
# COMPACT_ATOMS: atom_id res chain seq x y z
N MET A 1 38.02 -9.54 -37.07
CA MET A 1 37.41 -9.86 -38.38
C MET A 1 35.99 -10.35 -38.10
N ASN A 2 34.98 -9.47 -38.14
CA ASN A 2 33.95 -9.31 -39.22
C ASN A 2 33.09 -10.58 -39.39
N LYS A 3 31.75 -10.63 -39.36
CA LYS A 3 30.56 -9.73 -39.48
C LYS A 3 29.35 -10.55 -38.91
N PHE A 4 28.16 -10.06 -38.56
CA PHE A 4 27.14 -9.34 -39.35
C PHE A 4 26.05 -8.76 -38.43
N ILE A 5 25.58 -7.57 -38.81
CA ILE A 5 24.35 -6.87 -38.38
C ILE A 5 23.28 -7.14 -39.45
N THR A 6 21.98 -7.26 -39.13
CA THR A 6 20.84 -6.72 -39.95
C THR A 6 19.51 -6.74 -39.17
N LEU A 7 18.77 -5.64 -39.30
CA LEU A 7 17.45 -5.25 -38.75
C LEU A 7 16.23 -5.95 -39.39
N ALA A 8 15.07 -5.90 -38.70
CA ALA A 8 13.76 -5.53 -39.26
C ALA A 8 12.79 -5.22 -38.08
N ARG A 9 12.32 -3.99 -37.81
CA ARG A 9 11.27 -3.17 -38.48
C ARG A 9 9.94 -3.91 -38.69
N GLY A 10 8.87 -3.43 -38.04
CA GLY A 10 7.50 -3.77 -38.41
C GLY A 10 6.46 -3.22 -37.42
N ALA A 11 5.88 -2.06 -37.75
CA ALA A 11 4.77 -1.42 -37.06
C ALA A 11 3.42 -2.05 -37.47
N ALA A 12 2.41 -1.97 -36.60
CA ALA A 12 1.00 -2.00 -37.02
C ALA A 12 0.13 -1.21 -36.04
N VAL A 13 -0.46 -0.14 -36.56
CA VAL A 13 -1.50 0.72 -35.96
C VAL A 13 -2.80 0.43 -36.71
N GLY A 14 -3.92 0.38 -35.99
CA GLY A 14 -5.30 0.46 -36.52
C GLY A 14 -5.99 -0.89 -36.68
N ALA A 15 -7.33 -1.01 -36.70
CA ALA A 15 -8.47 -0.15 -36.41
C ALA A 15 -9.73 -1.04 -36.60
N ALA A 16 -10.78 -0.92 -35.78
CA ALA A 16 -12.20 -1.30 -36.04
C ALA A 16 -12.97 -1.23 -34.69
N VAL A 17 -13.81 -0.23 -34.37
CA VAL A 17 -15.12 0.21 -34.90
C VAL A 17 -16.28 -0.78 -34.66
N LEU A 18 -17.14 -0.37 -33.71
CA LEU A 18 -18.59 -0.58 -33.46
C LEU A 18 -19.34 -1.81 -34.01
N THR A 19 -20.08 -2.47 -33.11
CA THR A 19 -21.46 -2.94 -33.36
C THR A 19 -22.29 -2.93 -32.07
N THR A 20 -23.30 -2.07 -32.02
CA THR A 20 -24.44 -2.10 -31.10
C THR A 20 -25.55 -3.00 -31.66
N THR A 21 -26.15 -3.89 -30.86
CA THR A 21 -27.54 -4.36 -31.06
C THR A 21 -28.14 -4.96 -29.80
N PHE A 22 -29.36 -4.53 -29.50
CA PHE A 22 -30.31 -4.96 -28.46
C PHE A 22 -30.84 -6.39 -28.66
N GLY A 23 -31.22 -7.06 -27.56
CA GLY A 23 -32.09 -8.26 -27.53
C GLY A 23 -31.96 -9.03 -26.21
N LEU A 24 -32.78 -8.74 -25.19
CA LEU A 24 -34.04 -9.39 -24.79
C LEU A 24 -33.88 -10.79 -24.13
N PHE A 25 -34.13 -10.83 -22.79
CA PHE A 25 -34.69 -11.85 -21.86
C PHE A 25 -34.79 -13.34 -22.32
N THR A 26 -34.57 -14.39 -21.51
CA THR A 26 -35.21 -14.76 -20.23
C THR A 26 -34.50 -15.91 -19.47
N SER A 27 -34.46 -15.79 -18.13
CA SER A 27 -34.73 -16.79 -17.07
C SER A 27 -34.27 -18.25 -17.15
N GLY A 28 -33.37 -18.65 -16.22
CA GLY A 28 -33.10 -20.05 -15.86
C GLY A 28 -32.29 -20.18 -14.55
N THR A 29 -32.98 -20.58 -13.49
CA THR A 29 -32.60 -20.59 -12.07
C THR A 29 -31.57 -21.66 -11.65
N SER A 30 -30.60 -21.21 -10.83
CA SER A 30 -29.86 -21.89 -9.74
C SER A 30 -29.05 -23.18 -9.96
N ALA A 31 -27.75 -23.11 -9.67
CA ALA A 31 -27.15 -23.73 -8.47
C ALA A 31 -25.67 -23.32 -8.32
N ALA A 32 -25.28 -23.07 -7.07
CA ALA A 32 -24.06 -22.42 -6.66
C ALA A 32 -22.79 -23.25 -6.82
N THR A 33 -21.72 -22.61 -7.27
CA THR A 33 -20.37 -22.82 -6.75
C THR A 33 -19.74 -21.45 -6.52
N VAL A 34 -19.83 -21.00 -5.26
CA VAL A 34 -19.07 -19.88 -4.74
C VAL A 34 -17.61 -20.30 -4.65
N ASP A 35 -16.75 -19.77 -5.52
CA ASP A 35 -15.40 -19.35 -5.13
C ASP A 35 -14.75 -18.55 -6.25
N SER A 36 -14.54 -17.26 -6.00
CA SER A 36 -13.38 -16.47 -6.45
C SER A 36 -13.70 -14.98 -6.32
N SER A 37 -13.08 -14.37 -5.31
CA SER A 37 -12.32 -13.14 -5.45
C SER A 37 -12.78 -12.13 -6.52
N ALA A 38 -13.54 -11.11 -6.13
CA ALA A 38 -13.34 -9.73 -6.60
C ALA A 38 -14.31 -8.74 -5.91
N GLN A 39 -13.71 -7.73 -5.29
CA GLN A 39 -14.14 -6.33 -5.36
C GLN A 39 -15.63 -6.02 -5.08
N HIS A 40 -15.97 -5.78 -3.82
CA HIS A 40 -17.00 -4.78 -3.50
C HIS A 40 -16.30 -3.51 -3.02
N HIS A 41 -16.15 -2.57 -3.96
CA HIS A 41 -16.08 -1.15 -3.67
C HIS A 41 -17.40 -0.77 -2.98
N SER A 42 -17.42 -0.76 -1.65
CA SER A 42 -18.51 -0.14 -0.91
C SER A 42 -18.36 1.37 -1.04
N ILE A 43 -19.13 1.95 -1.97
CA ILE A 43 -19.35 3.39 -2.06
C ILE A 43 -20.19 3.77 -0.84
N ALA A 44 -19.51 4.09 0.27
CA ALA A 44 -20.15 4.67 1.43
C ALA A 44 -20.52 6.13 1.09
N GLN A 45 -21.75 6.31 0.62
CA GLN A 45 -22.41 7.60 0.59
C GLN A 45 -22.72 8.02 2.04
N PHE A 46 -22.68 9.34 2.29
CA PHE A 46 -23.17 10.09 3.46
C PHE A 46 -22.15 10.45 4.58
N GLY A 47 -21.74 11.73 4.55
CA GLY A 47 -21.00 12.45 5.59
C GLY A 47 -19.52 12.66 5.27
N PRO A 48 -18.84 13.74 5.75
CA PRO A 48 -17.39 13.68 5.87
C PRO A 48 -17.10 12.50 6.79
N ALA A 49 -16.76 11.34 6.20
CA ALA A 49 -16.34 10.20 6.96
C ALA A 49 -15.08 10.66 7.70
N ILE A 50 -15.23 11.05 8.96
CA ILE A 50 -14.11 11.30 9.86
C ILE A 50 -13.48 9.92 10.01
N SER A 51 -12.58 9.61 9.07
CA SER A 51 -11.92 8.33 8.98
C SER A 51 -11.05 8.25 10.22
N LYS A 52 -11.57 7.60 11.28
CA LYS A 52 -10.88 7.47 12.56
C LYS A 52 -9.46 6.98 12.30
N GLN A 53 -8.48 7.85 12.57
CA GLN A 53 -7.07 7.60 12.30
C GLN A 53 -6.44 6.92 13.51
N TRP A 54 -5.48 6.05 13.25
CA TRP A 54 -4.61 5.53 14.28
C TRP A 54 -3.48 6.50 14.55
N HIS A 55 -3.18 6.71 15.82
CA HIS A 55 -2.03 7.44 16.31
C HIS A 55 -1.17 6.47 17.13
N ALA A 56 0.14 6.58 16.97
CA ALA A 56 1.09 5.79 17.73
C ALA A 56 2.28 6.63 18.19
N LYS A 57 2.75 6.36 19.41
CA LYS A 57 3.97 6.90 19.99
C LYS A 57 4.99 5.79 20.11
N VAL A 58 6.16 5.99 19.53
CA VAL A 58 7.25 5.01 19.58
C VAL A 58 8.48 5.66 20.19
N LYS A 59 9.15 4.93 21.09
CA LYS A 59 10.48 5.28 21.59
C LYS A 59 11.49 4.34 20.95
N CYS A 60 12.52 4.90 20.32
CA CYS A 60 13.62 4.14 19.77
C CYS A 60 14.94 4.52 20.42
N ASP A 61 15.70 3.48 20.77
CA ASP A 61 17.08 3.58 21.18
C ASP A 61 17.95 3.35 19.95
N ILE A 62 18.81 4.32 19.63
CA ILE A 62 19.78 4.24 18.53
C ILE A 62 21.09 3.77 19.14
N VAL A 63 21.58 2.62 18.68
CA VAL A 63 22.73 1.92 19.23
C VAL A 63 23.87 1.91 18.20
N ARG A 64 25.09 2.24 18.63
CA ARG A 64 26.32 2.15 17.84
C ARG A 64 27.35 1.37 18.64
N ASN A 65 27.99 0.38 18.01
CA ASN A 65 29.03 -0.44 18.64
C ASN A 65 28.60 -1.07 19.99
N GLY A 66 27.33 -1.47 20.12
CA GLY A 66 26.79 -2.05 21.35
C GLY A 66 26.36 -1.04 22.43
N HIS A 67 26.64 0.26 22.25
CA HIS A 67 26.25 1.31 23.19
C HIS A 67 25.08 2.14 22.68
N THR A 68 24.15 2.51 23.58
CA THR A 68 23.07 3.43 23.24
C THR A 68 23.63 4.82 23.04
N TYR A 69 23.57 5.32 21.80
CA TYR A 69 24.01 6.65 21.43
C TYR A 69 22.96 7.70 21.80
N THR A 70 21.70 7.46 21.44
CA THR A 70 20.61 8.40 21.74
C THR A 70 19.28 7.67 21.86
N LYS A 71 18.34 8.27 22.60
CA LYS A 71 16.95 7.79 22.73
C LYS A 71 16.03 8.85 22.19
N ARG A 72 15.19 8.50 21.22
CA ARG A 72 14.27 9.44 20.58
C ARG A 72 12.86 8.90 20.64
N THR A 73 11.89 9.80 20.77
CA THR A 73 10.47 9.47 20.73
C THR A 73 9.85 10.24 19.59
N ALA A 74 8.99 9.58 18.83
CA ALA A 74 8.22 10.23 17.78
C ALA A 74 6.79 9.71 17.75
N TRP A 75 5.94 10.55 17.17
CA TRP A 75 4.55 10.25 16.88
C TRP A 75 4.39 9.93 15.41
N GLY A 76 3.40 9.10 15.12
CA GLY A 76 2.98 8.79 13.76
C GLY A 76 1.50 8.53 13.72
N ASN A 77 0.94 8.72 12.54
CA ASN A 77 -0.46 8.45 12.24
C ASN A 77 -0.59 7.56 11.01
N GLY A 78 -1.76 6.93 10.88
CA GLY A 78 -2.06 6.10 9.73
C GLY A 78 -3.47 5.52 9.74
N PRO A 79 -3.91 4.90 8.64
CA PRO A 79 -5.22 4.27 8.54
C PRO A 79 -5.34 3.00 9.41
N THR A 80 -4.22 2.40 9.82
CA THR A 80 -4.14 1.23 10.70
C THR A 80 -3.12 1.46 11.81
N GLU A 81 -3.25 0.72 12.91
CA GLU A 81 -2.29 0.79 14.03
C GLU A 81 -0.86 0.53 13.56
N ARG A 82 -0.66 -0.52 12.76
CA ARG A 82 0.64 -0.88 12.19
C ARG A 82 1.19 0.25 11.31
N ALA A 83 0.34 0.90 10.51
CA ALA A 83 0.76 2.03 9.70
C ALA A 83 1.20 3.22 10.58
N ALA A 84 0.45 3.53 11.64
CA ALA A 84 0.79 4.59 12.58
C ALA A 84 2.13 4.32 13.29
N VAL A 85 2.36 3.09 13.77
CA VAL A 85 3.63 2.68 14.39
C VAL A 85 4.79 2.78 13.39
N ASN A 86 4.59 2.35 12.14
CA ASN A 86 5.62 2.43 11.10
C ASN A 86 5.94 3.90 10.73
N THR A 87 4.93 4.76 10.64
CA THR A 87 5.12 6.20 10.46
C THR A 87 5.90 6.79 11.64
N ALA A 88 5.53 6.46 12.87
CA ALA A 88 6.22 6.93 14.07
C ALA A 88 7.69 6.50 14.07
N LYS A 89 7.98 5.25 13.68
CA LYS A 89 9.37 4.78 13.50
C LYS A 89 10.10 5.62 12.46
N ARG A 90 9.53 5.82 11.26
CA ARG A 90 10.18 6.60 10.19
C ARG A 90 10.51 8.04 10.59
N ASN A 91 9.68 8.65 11.43
CA ASN A 91 9.88 10.01 11.93
C ASN A 91 11.08 10.16 12.88
N ILE A 92 11.69 9.07 13.33
CA ILE A 92 12.94 9.10 14.09
C ILE A 92 14.10 9.03 13.09
N PRO A 93 14.87 10.12 12.89
CA PRO A 93 16.03 10.08 12.02
C PRO A 93 17.12 9.22 12.66
N VAL A 94 17.80 8.43 11.83
CA VAL A 94 19.04 7.75 12.20
C VAL A 94 20.13 8.31 11.30
N GLU A 95 21.25 8.69 11.89
CA GLU A 95 22.42 9.15 11.16
C GLU A 95 22.92 8.06 10.20
N LYS A 96 23.53 8.48 9.09
CA LYS A 96 24.13 7.53 8.14
C LYS A 96 25.33 6.85 8.81
N GLY A 97 25.41 5.52 8.70
CA GLY A 97 26.49 4.71 9.27
C GLY A 97 25.99 3.42 9.93
N SER A 98 26.87 2.74 10.64
CA SER A 98 26.58 1.47 11.33
C SER A 98 25.81 1.69 12.64
N TYR A 99 24.55 2.11 12.52
CA TYR A 99 23.62 2.28 13.63
C TYR A 99 22.51 1.24 13.59
N LYS A 100 22.19 0.66 14.74
CA LYS A 100 21.01 -0.19 14.93
C LYS A 100 19.94 0.60 15.65
N ARG A 101 18.66 0.32 15.35
CA ARG A 101 17.51 0.97 15.97
C ARG A 101 16.66 -0.06 16.68
N HIS A 102 16.49 0.10 17.99
CA HIS A 102 15.59 -0.72 18.80
C HIS A 102 14.39 0.12 19.21
N CYS A 103 13.23 -0.14 18.61
CA CYS A 103 12.02 0.62 18.85
C CYS A 103 11.00 -0.17 19.66
N ARG A 104 10.40 0.48 20.65
CA ARG A 104 9.24 -0.01 21.37
C ARG A 104 8.07 0.95 21.23
N THR A 105 6.89 0.41 21.00
CA THR A 105 5.65 1.17 21.05
C THR A 105 5.37 1.53 22.51
N LEU A 106 5.10 2.80 22.77
CA LEU A 106 4.70 3.28 24.10
C LEU A 106 3.18 3.34 24.20
N GLU A 107 2.54 3.80 23.13
CA GLU A 107 1.10 4.07 23.10
C GLU A 107 0.61 3.93 21.66
N SER A 108 -0.56 3.33 21.48
CA SER A 108 -1.30 3.32 20.22
C SER A 108 -2.80 3.44 20.51
N TYR A 109 -3.47 4.31 19.78
CA TYR A 109 -4.92 4.49 19.92
C TYR A 109 -5.54 4.96 18.61
N ARG A 110 -6.86 4.83 18.49
CA ARG A 110 -7.64 5.31 17.36
C ARG A 110 -8.50 6.50 17.79
N ARG A 111 -8.40 7.63 17.09
CA ARG A 111 -9.25 8.82 17.30
C ARG A 111 -9.96 9.19 16.02
#